data_AF-B7GT96-F1
#
_entry.id   AF-B7GT96-F1
#
_cell.length_a   1.000
_cell.length_b   1.000
_cell.length_c   1.000
_cell.angle_alpha   90.00
_cell.angle_beta   90.00
_cell.angle_gamma   90.00
#
_symmetry.space_group_name_H-M   'P 1'
#
loop_
_entity.id
_entity.type
_entity.pdbx_description
1 polymer ?
#
loop_
_entity_poly.entity_id
_entity_poly.type
_entity_poly.pdbx_seq_one_letter_code
_entity_poly.pdbx_strand_id
1 'polypeptide(L)'
;MVDNSSSLSLLTVLKPGGSSHAGAEVKPAKTIDQIIGLMKKRGLAVTDEPRLRRALFDCNYYRLSGYFRSFQINPANGGNRFKTGTRDVDFLIPYMMDEELRNIILKGTAKVELALRSRFAYLLALDGNAYTNEKRSL
;
A
#
# COMPACT_ATOMS: atom_id res chain seq x y z
N MET A 1 -11.90 35.45 -40.13
CA MET A 1 -11.86 34.01 -39.77
C MET A 1 -11.54 33.96 -38.28
N VAL A 2 -12.54 34.22 -37.45
CA VAL A 2 -13.48 33.25 -36.84
C VAL A 2 -12.81 32.53 -35.68
N ASP A 3 -13.24 32.94 -34.48
CA ASP A 3 -13.11 32.19 -33.24
C ASP A 3 -13.51 30.74 -33.43
N ASN A 4 -12.70 29.82 -32.92
CA ASN A 4 -13.21 28.49 -32.57
C ASN A 4 -12.76 28.17 -31.14
N SER A 5 -13.64 28.54 -30.21
CA SER A 5 -13.73 27.93 -28.90
C SER A 5 -14.23 26.50 -29.08
N SER A 6 -13.43 25.52 -28.65
CA SER A 6 -13.96 24.22 -28.27
C SER A 6 -13.22 23.73 -27.04
N SER A 7 -13.98 23.73 -25.94
CA SER A 7 -13.68 23.07 -24.68
C SER A 7 -13.52 21.57 -24.91
N LEU A 8 -12.67 20.91 -24.11
CA LEU A 8 -12.37 19.48 -24.10
C LEU A 8 -11.10 19.06 -24.88
N SER A 9 -9.98 19.75 -24.66
CA SER A 9 -8.69 19.06 -24.69
C SER A 9 -8.49 18.38 -23.34
N LEU A 10 -8.51 17.05 -23.37
CA LEU A 10 -8.23 16.08 -22.30
C LEU A 10 -6.76 16.13 -21.82
N LEU A 11 -6.22 17.34 -21.65
CA LEU A 11 -4.92 17.60 -21.04
C LEU A 11 -5.11 18.04 -19.58
N THR A 12 -5.79 17.19 -18.79
CA THR A 12 -5.55 17.22 -17.34
C THR A 12 -4.15 16.66 -17.13
N VAL A 13 -3.16 17.54 -17.29
CA VAL A 13 -1.81 17.33 -16.79
C VAL A 13 -1.98 16.87 -15.35
N LEU A 14 -1.67 15.59 -15.10
CA LEU A 14 -1.51 15.04 -13.77
C LEU A 14 -0.51 15.95 -13.07
N LYS A 15 -1.00 16.82 -12.19
CA LYS A 15 -0.17 17.63 -11.30
C LYS A 15 0.74 16.64 -10.57
N PRO A 16 2.07 16.65 -10.78
CA PRO A 16 2.94 15.78 -10.02
C PRO A 16 2.88 16.28 -8.58
N GLY A 17 2.04 15.62 -7.77
CA GLY A 17 2.06 15.72 -6.33
C GLY A 17 3.31 15.04 -5.81
N GLY A 18 4.46 15.65 -6.05
CA GLY A 18 5.77 15.22 -5.60
C GLY A 18 6.61 16.47 -5.45
N SER A 19 7.01 16.77 -4.22
CA SER A 19 7.87 17.90 -3.90
C SER A 19 9.17 17.84 -4.71
N SER A 20 9.24 18.60 -5.79
CA SER A 20 10.49 18.86 -6.51
C SER A 20 11.33 19.83 -5.68
N HIS A 21 12.20 19.30 -4.82
CA HIS A 21 13.34 20.06 -4.32
C HIS A 21 14.57 19.68 -5.15
N ALA A 22 14.86 20.48 -6.17
CA ALA A 22 16.19 20.52 -6.77
C ALA A 22 17.16 21.05 -5.69
N GLY A 23 17.91 20.13 -5.06
CA GLY A 23 18.77 20.42 -3.89
C GLY A 23 18.46 19.58 -2.65
N ALA A 24 17.69 18.49 -2.73
CA ALA A 24 17.43 17.64 -1.58
C ALA A 24 18.70 16.89 -1.15
N GLU A 25 19.31 17.33 -0.04
CA GLU A 25 20.26 16.51 0.70
C GLU A 25 19.66 15.12 0.94
N VAL A 26 20.42 14.08 0.61
CA VAL A 26 20.02 12.70 0.85
C VAL A 26 19.83 12.52 2.35
N LYS A 27 18.58 12.41 2.80
CA LYS A 27 18.30 12.15 4.21
C LYS A 27 18.89 10.78 4.56
N PRO A 28 19.82 10.70 5.53
CA PRO A 28 20.44 9.43 5.88
C PRO A 28 19.38 8.46 6.42
N ALA A 29 19.54 7.19 6.06
CA ALA A 29 18.70 6.12 6.58
C ALA A 29 18.76 6.09 8.10
N LYS A 30 17.62 5.84 8.75
CA LYS A 30 17.55 5.69 10.20
C LYS A 30 17.58 4.22 10.57
N THR A 31 18.34 3.86 11.61
CA THR A 31 18.28 2.52 12.19
C THR A 31 16.95 2.33 12.93
N ILE A 32 16.57 1.08 13.22
CA ILE A 32 15.34 0.81 13.99
C ILE A 32 15.41 1.45 15.38
N ASP A 33 16.57 1.41 16.04
CA ASP A 33 16.79 2.08 17.32
C ASP A 33 16.52 3.59 17.24
N GLN A 34 17.01 4.24 16.18
CA GLN A 34 16.77 5.66 15.95
C GLN A 34 15.31 5.96 15.67
N ILE A 35 14.61 5.07 14.96
CA ILE A 35 13.17 5.19 14.71
C ILE A 35 12.38 5.06 16.01
N ILE A 36 12.65 4.02 16.82
CA ILE A 36 11.98 3.80 18.12
C ILE A 36 12.25 4.99 19.06
N GLY A 37 13.50 5.45 19.14
CA GLY A 37 13.86 6.63 19.92
C GLY A 37 13.11 7.89 19.47
N LEU A 38 12.94 8.08 18.15
CA LEU A 38 12.15 9.18 17.60
C LEU A 38 10.66 9.05 17.94
N MET A 39 10.10 7.84 17.91
CA MET A 39 8.71 7.58 18.26
C MET A 39 8.45 7.85 19.75
N LYS A 40 9.35 7.41 20.64
CA LYS A 40 9.31 7.74 22.08
C LYS A 40 9.39 9.25 22.30
N LYS A 41 10.33 9.95 21.66
CA LYS A 41 10.46 11.42 21.73
C LYS A 41 9.20 12.15 21.23
N ARG A 42 8.43 11.54 20.34
CA ARG A 42 7.17 12.07 19.80
C ARG A 42 5.95 11.76 20.69
N GLY A 43 6.14 11.12 21.83
CA GLY A 43 5.08 10.84 22.81
C GLY A 43 4.47 9.44 22.73
N LEU A 44 5.12 8.50 22.01
CA LEU A 44 4.66 7.11 22.02
C LEU A 44 5.06 6.39 23.32
N ALA A 45 4.08 5.82 24.01
CA ALA A 45 4.32 4.89 25.10
C ALA A 45 4.57 3.48 24.53
N VAL A 46 5.84 3.07 24.47
CA VAL A 46 6.21 1.73 24.00
C VAL A 46 5.97 0.73 25.14
N THR A 47 5.10 -0.24 24.92
CA THR A 47 4.76 -1.26 25.93
C THR A 47 5.58 -2.54 25.75
N ASP A 48 5.97 -2.88 24.53
CA ASP A 48 6.82 -4.03 24.20
C ASP A 48 7.79 -3.64 23.08
N GLU A 49 8.97 -3.19 23.47
CA GLU A 49 9.99 -2.74 22.52
C GLU A 49 10.53 -3.84 21.59
N PRO A 50 10.82 -5.07 22.07
CA PRO A 50 11.16 -6.19 21.19
C PRO A 50 10.12 -6.46 20.11
N ARG A 51 8.82 -6.44 20.46
CA ARG A 51 7.73 -6.62 19.50
C ARG A 51 7.66 -5.47 18.50
N LEU A 52 7.75 -4.22 18.97
CA LEU A 52 7.75 -3.05 18.09
C LEU A 52 8.94 -3.06 17.12
N ARG A 53 10.13 -3.46 17.59
CA ARG A 53 11.33 -3.63 16.75
C ARG A 53 11.10 -4.64 15.64
N ARG A 54 10.56 -5.82 15.99
CA ARG A 54 10.26 -6.86 15.01
C ARG A 54 9.25 -6.37 13.97
N ALA A 55 8.16 -5.74 14.41
CA ALA A 55 7.17 -5.17 13.50
C ALA A 55 7.76 -4.10 12.55
N LEU A 56 8.64 -3.23 13.06
CA LEU A 56 9.32 -2.22 12.23
C LEU A 56 10.29 -2.85 11.22
N PHE A 57 10.95 -3.96 11.59
CA PHE A 57 11.84 -4.71 10.71
C PHE A 57 11.06 -5.45 9.61
N ASP A 58 10.02 -6.19 10.00
CA ASP A 58 9.26 -7.07 9.10
C ASP A 58 8.38 -6.26 8.13
N CYS A 59 7.76 -5.17 8.61
CA CYS A 59 6.72 -4.46 7.87
C CYS A 59 7.17 -3.12 7.28
N ASN A 60 8.35 -2.61 7.67
CA ASN A 60 8.85 -1.26 7.39
C ASN A 60 8.02 -0.13 8.06
N TYR A 61 8.72 0.88 8.58
CA TYR A 61 8.13 2.09 9.15
C TYR A 61 7.04 2.73 8.28
N TYR A 62 7.23 2.81 6.95
CA TYR A 62 6.27 3.49 6.09
C TYR A 62 4.90 2.80 6.04
N ARG A 63 4.87 1.47 6.08
CA ARG A 63 3.61 0.70 6.13
C ARG A 63 2.87 0.96 7.45
N LEU A 64 3.58 0.86 8.57
CA LEU A 64 3.03 1.15 9.89
C LEU A 64 2.61 2.62 10.04
N SER A 65 3.29 3.54 9.34
CA SER A 65 3.01 4.98 9.45
C SER A 65 1.62 5.39 8.98
N GLY A 66 0.97 4.60 8.12
CA GLY A 66 -0.43 4.78 7.77
C GLY A 66 -1.35 4.67 8.99
N TYR A 67 -1.06 3.71 9.87
CA TYR A 67 -1.84 3.45 11.10
C TYR A 67 -1.57 4.48 12.20
N PHE A 68 -0.41 5.15 12.19
CA PHE A 68 -0.08 6.18 13.19
C PHE A 68 -0.97 7.41 13.08
N ARG A 69 -1.49 7.70 11.87
CA ARG A 69 -2.17 8.97 11.55
C ARG A 69 -3.37 9.24 12.49
N SER A 70 -4.15 8.22 12.81
CA SER A 70 -5.30 8.32 13.74
C SER A 70 -4.89 8.74 15.15
N PHE A 71 -3.65 8.47 15.53
CA PHE A 71 -3.09 8.71 16.86
C PHE A 71 -2.17 9.93 16.91
N GLN A 72 -2.01 10.67 15.82
CA GLN A 72 -1.21 11.89 15.78
C GLN A 72 -2.07 13.15 16.00
N ILE A 73 -1.49 14.20 16.58
CA ILE A 73 -2.22 15.42 16.98
C ILE A 73 -2.61 16.30 15.78
N ASN A 74 -1.78 16.37 14.74
CA ASN A 74 -2.10 17.11 13.51
C ASN A 74 -1.33 16.56 12.30
N PRO A 75 -1.63 15.31 11.88
CA PRO A 75 -0.91 14.67 10.78
C PRO A 75 -1.04 15.41 9.45
N ALA A 76 -2.17 16.08 9.19
CA ALA A 76 -2.45 16.80 7.95
C ALA A 76 -1.50 17.99 7.74
N ASN A 77 -1.09 18.66 8.82
CA ASN A 77 -0.14 19.78 8.77
C ASN A 77 1.30 19.34 9.11
N GLY A 78 1.64 18.06 8.92
CA GLY A 78 2.99 17.52 9.17
C GLY A 78 3.32 17.25 10.65
N GLY A 79 2.36 17.40 11.55
CA GLY A 79 2.50 17.11 12.97
C GLY A 79 2.61 15.62 13.25
N ASN A 80 3.82 15.17 13.60
CA ASN A 80 4.12 13.75 13.84
C ASN A 80 4.08 13.34 15.33
N ARG A 81 3.67 14.23 16.24
CA ARG A 81 3.54 13.91 17.67
C ARG A 81 2.30 13.06 17.91
N PHE A 82 2.45 12.03 18.73
CA PHE A 82 1.36 11.18 19.17
C PHE A 82 0.50 11.89 20.21
N LYS A 83 -0.79 11.55 20.26
CA LYS A 83 -1.71 11.98 21.32
C LYS A 83 -1.25 11.39 22.65
N THR A 84 -1.44 12.12 23.75
CA THR A 84 -1.08 11.65 25.09
C THR A 84 -1.71 10.29 25.38
N GLY A 85 -0.90 9.35 25.88
CA GLY A 85 -1.35 7.99 26.21
C GLY A 85 -1.41 7.02 25.02
N THR A 86 -1.04 7.45 23.81
CA THR A 86 -0.93 6.52 22.66
C THR A 86 0.13 5.47 22.95
N ARG A 87 -0.23 4.20 22.75
CA ARG A 87 0.64 3.05 22.89
C ARG A 87 0.95 2.43 21.53
N ASP A 88 2.03 1.68 21.45
CA ASP A 88 2.40 0.87 20.28
C ASP A 88 1.30 -0.11 19.85
N VAL A 89 0.63 -0.75 20.82
CA VAL A 89 -0.49 -1.68 20.55
C VAL A 89 -1.66 -1.04 19.82
N ASP A 90 -1.88 0.26 19.98
CA ASP A 90 -3.06 0.95 19.44
C ASP A 90 -3.04 0.98 17.89
N PHE A 91 -1.85 0.95 17.28
CA PHE A 91 -1.69 0.81 15.83
C PHE A 91 -1.22 -0.57 15.38
N LEU A 92 -0.55 -1.35 16.24
CA LEU A 92 -0.10 -2.70 15.88
C LEU A 92 -1.27 -3.69 15.79
N ILE A 93 -2.27 -3.58 16.65
CA ILE A 93 -3.44 -4.48 16.61
C ILE A 93 -4.25 -4.32 15.32
N PRO A 94 -4.67 -3.10 14.90
CA PRO A 94 -5.36 -2.92 13.63
C PRO A 94 -4.51 -3.37 12.43
N TYR A 95 -3.20 -3.12 12.46
CA TYR A 95 -2.30 -3.59 11.41
C TYR A 95 -2.32 -5.12 11.25
N MET A 96 -2.20 -5.86 12.36
CA MET A 96 -2.23 -7.32 12.35
C MET A 96 -3.58 -7.85 11.88
N MET A 97 -4.68 -7.22 12.31
CA MET A 97 -6.03 -7.59 11.89
C MET A 97 -6.23 -7.40 10.38
N ASP A 98 -5.73 -6.29 9.81
CA ASP A 98 -5.76 -6.05 8.36
C ASP A 98 -4.91 -7.07 7.58
N GLU A 99 -3.79 -7.50 8.15
CA GLU A 99 -2.94 -8.54 7.56
C GLU A 99 -3.69 -9.88 7.49
N GLU A 100 -4.34 -10.29 8.58
CA GLU A 100 -5.18 -11.49 8.62
C GLU A 100 -6.34 -11.42 7.63
N LEU A 101 -7.04 -10.27 7.59
CA LEU A 101 -8.12 -10.05 6.64
C LEU A 101 -7.65 -10.15 5.19
N ARG A 102 -6.51 -9.51 4.86
CA ARG A 102 -5.90 -9.59 3.53
C ARG A 102 -5.60 -11.04 3.15
N ASN A 103 -5.06 -11.83 4.08
CA ASN A 103 -4.73 -13.23 3.83
C ASN A 103 -5.99 -14.08 3.55
N ILE A 104 -7.08 -13.83 4.29
CA ILE A 104 -8.37 -14.49 4.05
C ILE A 104 -8.93 -14.14 2.66
N ILE A 105 -8.91 -12.85 2.30
CA ILE A 105 -9.40 -12.37 1.01
C ILE A 105 -8.59 -12.99 -0.13
N LEU A 106 -7.26 -12.89 -0.08
CA LEU A 106 -6.38 -13.43 -1.13
C LEU A 106 -6.58 -14.95 -1.30
N LYS A 107 -6.70 -15.69 -0.19
CA LYS A 107 -6.98 -17.12 -0.22
C LYS A 107 -8.34 -17.44 -0.85
N GLY A 108 -9.36 -16.64 -0.56
CA GLY A 108 -10.69 -16.76 -1.18
C GLY A 108 -10.64 -16.47 -2.68
N THR A 109 -10.03 -15.36 -3.07
CA THR A 109 -9.88 -14.94 -4.47
C THR A 109 -9.14 -15.97 -5.30
N ALA A 110 -8.07 -16.57 -4.78
CA ALA A 110 -7.32 -17.61 -5.48
C ALA A 110 -8.19 -18.84 -5.84
N LYS A 111 -9.15 -19.23 -4.98
CA LYS A 111 -10.09 -20.32 -5.27
C LYS A 111 -11.05 -19.96 -6.40
N VAL A 112 -11.58 -18.73 -6.37
CA VAL A 112 -12.50 -18.22 -7.40
C VAL A 112 -11.78 -18.13 -8.75
N GLU A 113 -10.58 -17.56 -8.76
CA GLU A 113 -9.71 -17.45 -9.94
C GLU A 113 -9.44 -18.82 -10.57
N LEU A 114 -9.04 -19.81 -9.77
CA LEU A 114 -8.79 -21.17 -10.24
C LEU A 114 -10.04 -21.81 -10.89
N ALA A 115 -11.20 -21.66 -10.24
CA ALA A 115 -12.45 -22.20 -10.75
C ALA A 115 -12.87 -21.53 -12.07
N LEU A 116 -12.78 -20.20 -12.14
CA LEU A 116 -13.11 -19.44 -13.35
C LEU A 116 -12.18 -19.81 -14.51
N ARG A 117 -10.86 -19.81 -14.28
CA ARG A 117 -9.88 -20.19 -15.31
C ARG A 117 -10.16 -21.58 -15.87
N SER A 118 -10.40 -22.56 -14.98
CA SER A 118 -10.64 -23.95 -15.39
C SER A 118 -11.92 -24.08 -16.22
N ARG A 119 -13.00 -23.37 -15.83
CA ARG A 119 -14.26 -23.37 -16.57
C ARG A 119 -14.14 -22.69 -17.93
N PHE A 120 -13.45 -21.55 -18.02
CA PHE A 120 -13.21 -20.90 -19.30
C PHE A 120 -12.40 -21.77 -20.25
N ALA A 121 -11.32 -22.41 -19.77
CA ALA A 121 -10.54 -23.33 -20.58
C ALA A 121 -11.39 -24.49 -21.12
N TYR A 122 -12.24 -25.09 -20.27
CA TYR A 122 -13.14 -26.18 -20.67
C TYR A 122 -14.17 -25.76 -21.71
N LEU A 123 -14.85 -24.62 -21.50
CA LEU A 123 -15.86 -24.14 -22.43
C LEU A 123 -15.26 -23.76 -23.79
N LEU A 124 -14.10 -23.09 -23.80
CA LEU A 124 -13.38 -22.78 -25.04
C LEU A 124 -12.90 -24.05 -25.77
N ALA A 125 -12.50 -25.09 -25.04
CA ALA A 125 -12.14 -26.37 -25.62
C ALA A 125 -13.32 -27.04 -26.33
N LEU A 126 -14.53 -26.95 -25.75
CA LEU A 126 -15.74 -27.54 -26.34
C LEU A 126 -16.27 -26.77 -27.55
N ASP A 127 -16.06 -25.45 -27.62
CA ASP A 127 -16.49 -24.59 -28.75
C ASP A 127 -15.67 -24.81 -30.04
N GLY A 128 -14.76 -25.80 -30.05
CA GLY A 128 -14.12 -26.33 -31.26
C GLY A 128 -12.91 -25.55 -31.79
N ASN A 129 -12.62 -24.36 -31.26
CA ASN A 129 -11.52 -23.51 -31.74
C ASN A 129 -10.22 -23.59 -30.91
N ALA A 130 -10.18 -24.35 -29.80
CA ALA A 130 -8.99 -24.42 -28.95
C ALA A 130 -7.90 -25.39 -29.45
N TYR A 131 -8.26 -26.34 -30.32
CA TYR A 131 -7.37 -27.40 -30.81
C TYR A 131 -7.41 -27.60 -32.33
N THR A 132 -7.96 -26.64 -33.07
CA THR A 132 -7.90 -26.62 -34.54
C THR A 132 -6.46 -26.40 -34.98
N ASN A 133 -5.70 -27.49 -35.05
CA ASN A 133 -4.44 -27.54 -35.78
C ASN A 133 -4.80 -27.50 -37.26
N GLU A 134 -4.78 -26.32 -37.89
CA GLU A 134 -4.63 -26.26 -39.34
C GLU A 134 -3.33 -26.99 -39.67
N LYS A 135 -3.44 -28.23 -40.18
CA LYS A 135 -2.32 -28.88 -40.83
C LYS A 135 -1.95 -27.99 -42.02
N ARG A 136 -0.95 -27.12 -41.86
CA ARG A 136 -0.22 -26.54 -42.98
C ARG A 136 0.47 -27.69 -43.69
N SER A 137 -0.21 -28.24 -44.69
CA SER A 137 0.36 -29.12 -45.69
C SER A 137 1.44 -28.32 -46.44
N LEU A 138 2.66 -28.83 -46.42
CA LEU A 138 3.79 -28.41 -47.28
C LEU A 138 3.50 -28.71 -48.74
#